data_AF-A0A7S3GWE4-F1
#
_entry.id   AF-A0A7S3GWE4-F1
#
_cell.length_a   1.000
_cell.length_b   1.000
_cell.length_c   1.000
_cell.angle_alpha   90.00
_cell.angle_beta   90.00
_cell.angle_gamma   90.00
#
_symmetry.space_group_name_H-M   'P 1'
#
loop_
_entity.id
_entity.type
_entity.pdbx_description
1 polymer ?
#
loop_
_entity_poly.entity_id
_entity_poly.type
_entity_poly.pdbx_seq_one_letter_code
_entity_poly.pdbx_strand_id
1 'polypeptide(L)'
;VDGIIVAQAFHWMATVDTLEEAYRVLTPYSPLVLIWNTYDYSYDWLRQIDDQVLSKAYSPGVPRQQTGQWEDCFKTTVGGTLFSMVHKWQGNYKQVGDEDMIVGRVMSTSVIVEKSPEEKAHVEDIVR
;
A
#
# COMPACT_ATOMS: atom_id res chain seq x y z
N VAL A 1 -1.65 -14.42 -20.69
CA VAL A 1 -0.97 -13.21 -20.19
C VAL A 1 0.35 -13.64 -19.61
N ASP A 2 1.48 -13.10 -20.07
CA ASP A 2 2.81 -13.59 -19.68
C ASP A 2 3.34 -13.03 -18.36
N GLY A 3 2.59 -12.12 -17.74
CA GLY A 3 2.86 -11.59 -16.41
C GLY A 3 1.81 -10.56 -15.99
N ILE A 4 1.56 -10.44 -14.68
CA ILE A 4 0.67 -9.42 -14.11
C ILE A 4 1.49 -8.57 -13.15
N ILE A 5 1.30 -7.25 -13.23
CA ILE A 5 1.90 -6.30 -12.28
C ILE A 5 0.78 -5.59 -11.55
N VAL A 6 0.80 -5.66 -10.23
CA VAL A 6 -0.09 -4.93 -9.33
C VAL A 6 0.75 -3.89 -8.59
N ALA A 7 0.56 -2.61 -8.93
CA ALA A 7 1.30 -1.51 -8.33
C ALA A 7 0.36 -0.60 -7.52
N GLN A 8 0.55 -0.57 -6.20
CA GLN A 8 -0.28 0.24 -5.27
C GLN A 8 -1.81 -0.01 -5.34
N ALA A 9 -2.22 -1.27 -5.30
CA ALA A 9 -3.64 -1.65 -5.43
C ALA A 9 -4.11 -2.72 -4.41
N PHE A 10 -3.45 -2.82 -3.25
CA PHE A 10 -3.65 -3.93 -2.31
C PHE A 10 -5.08 -4.10 -1.77
N HIS A 11 -5.77 -3.01 -1.43
CA HIS A 11 -7.12 -3.12 -0.86
C HIS A 11 -8.14 -3.72 -1.83
N TRP A 12 -7.82 -3.72 -3.13
CA TRP A 12 -8.64 -4.35 -4.17
C TRP A 12 -8.14 -5.74 -4.56
N MET A 13 -6.87 -6.05 -4.32
CA MET A 13 -6.20 -7.23 -4.89
C MET A 13 -5.75 -8.27 -3.86
N ALA A 14 -5.81 -7.96 -2.57
CA ALA A 14 -5.39 -8.85 -1.48
C ALA A 14 -6.46 -9.87 -1.06
N THR A 15 -7.08 -10.55 -2.02
CA THR A 15 -8.15 -11.53 -1.78
C THR A 15 -7.89 -12.83 -2.54
N VAL A 16 -8.43 -13.94 -2.04
CA VAL A 16 -8.33 -15.25 -2.73
C VAL A 16 -8.95 -15.19 -4.13
N ASP A 17 -10.12 -14.58 -4.26
CA ASP A 17 -10.81 -14.40 -5.55
C ASP A 17 -9.93 -13.69 -6.58
N THR A 18 -9.17 -12.68 -6.15
CA THR A 18 -8.21 -11.99 -7.04
C THR A 18 -7.08 -12.92 -7.48
N LEU A 19 -6.56 -13.74 -6.57
CA LEU A 19 -5.53 -14.71 -6.90
C LEU A 19 -6.04 -15.75 -7.91
N GLU A 20 -7.27 -16.24 -7.75
CA GLU A 20 -7.89 -17.18 -8.69
C GLU A 20 -8.00 -16.56 -10.09
N GLU A 21 -8.45 -15.32 -10.20
CA GLU A 21 -8.54 -14.63 -11.48
C GLU A 21 -7.17 -14.33 -12.09
N ALA A 22 -6.20 -13.92 -11.27
CA ALA A 22 -4.82 -13.73 -11.73
C ALA A 22 -4.23 -15.04 -12.28
N TYR A 23 -4.44 -16.14 -11.56
CA TYR A 23 -3.99 -17.47 -11.97
C TYR A 23 -4.65 -17.93 -13.27
N ARG A 24 -5.96 -17.68 -13.43
CA ARG A 24 -6.74 -18.07 -14.62
C ARG A 24 -6.23 -17.44 -15.91
N VAL A 25 -5.78 -16.18 -15.86
CA VAL A 25 -5.35 -15.44 -17.07
C VAL A 25 -3.86 -15.54 -17.35
N LEU A 26 -3.05 -15.87 -16.33
CA LEU A 26 -1.62 -16.09 -16.48
C LEU A 26 -1.34 -17.37 -17.28
N THR A 27 -0.38 -17.31 -18.18
CA THR A 27 0.20 -18.52 -18.77
C THR A 27 0.98 -19.29 -17.71
N PRO A 28 1.13 -20.63 -17.84
CA PRO A 28 1.90 -21.41 -16.88
C PRO A 28 3.29 -20.83 -16.65
N TYR A 29 3.72 -20.79 -15.39
CA TYR A 29 5.02 -20.26 -14.93
C TYR A 29 5.22 -18.74 -15.10
N SER A 30 4.20 -17.99 -15.48
CA SER A 30 4.27 -16.52 -15.56
C SER A 30 4.11 -15.86 -14.18
N PRO A 31 4.83 -14.75 -13.91
CA PRO A 31 4.82 -14.14 -12.59
C PRO A 31 3.61 -13.23 -12.34
N LEU A 32 3.13 -13.27 -11.10
CA LEU A 32 2.38 -12.18 -10.48
C LEU A 32 3.36 -11.33 -9.68
N VAL A 33 3.51 -10.06 -10.04
CA VAL A 33 4.42 -9.11 -9.39
C VAL A 33 3.61 -8.08 -8.62
N LEU A 34 3.92 -7.94 -7.33
CA LEU A 34 3.33 -6.94 -6.44
C LEU A 34 4.38 -5.88 -6.13
N ILE A 35 4.08 -4.60 -6.40
CA ILE A 35 5.01 -3.48 -6.19
C ILE A 35 4.33 -2.37 -5.40
N TRP A 36 5.06 -1.80 -4.45
CA TRP A 36 4.54 -0.75 -3.60
C TRP A 36 5.64 0.19 -3.12
N ASN A 37 5.23 1.43 -2.84
CA ASN A 37 6.04 2.38 -2.12
C ASN A 37 5.69 2.29 -0.64
N THR A 38 6.70 2.15 0.21
CA THR A 38 6.54 2.23 1.67
C THR A 38 7.13 3.53 2.19
N TYR A 39 6.63 3.98 3.34
CA TYR A 39 7.33 5.00 4.11
C TYR A 39 8.52 4.39 4.83
N ASP A 40 9.60 5.18 4.95
CA ASP A 40 10.73 4.84 5.79
C ASP A 40 10.46 5.29 7.23
N TYR A 41 9.94 4.37 8.02
CA TYR A 41 9.65 4.61 9.42
C TYR A 41 10.89 4.63 10.31
N SER A 42 12.13 4.64 9.78
CA SER A 42 13.28 4.99 10.62
C SER A 42 13.25 6.46 11.06
N TYR A 43 12.52 7.32 10.34
CA TYR A 43 12.34 8.72 10.69
C TYR A 43 11.15 8.92 11.63
N ASP A 44 11.43 9.45 12.82
CA ASP A 44 10.43 9.65 13.89
C ASP A 44 9.27 10.54 13.45
N TRP A 45 9.56 11.61 12.70
CA TRP A 45 8.54 12.53 12.19
C TRP A 45 7.57 11.83 11.23
N LEU A 46 8.04 10.89 10.40
CA LEU A 46 7.17 10.09 9.52
C LEU A 46 6.27 9.14 10.33
N ARG A 47 6.80 8.52 11.39
CA ARG A 47 5.98 7.69 12.29
C ARG A 47 4.87 8.51 12.94
N GLN A 48 5.20 9.70 13.43
CA GLN A 48 4.23 10.61 14.05
C GLN A 48 3.13 11.04 13.08
N ILE A 49 3.47 11.38 11.83
CA ILE A 49 2.47 11.69 10.79
C ILE A 49 1.58 10.47 10.52
N ASP A 50 2.15 9.28 10.38
CA ASP A 50 1.35 8.08 10.12
C ASP A 50 0.39 7.76 11.28
N ASP A 51 0.86 7.80 12.52
CA ASP A 51 0.05 7.52 13.71
C ASP A 51 -1.06 8.56 13.93
N GLN A 52 -0.80 9.84 13.60
CA GLN A 52 -1.74 10.92 13.87
C GLN A 52 -2.71 11.19 12.71
N VAL A 53 -2.27 10.96 11.47
CA VAL A 53 -3.01 11.34 10.26
C VAL A 53 -3.37 10.10 9.44
N LEU A 54 -2.36 9.45 8.85
CA LEU A 54 -2.60 8.50 7.76
C LEU A 54 -3.31 7.25 8.27
N SER A 55 -2.82 6.61 9.33
CA SER A 55 -3.42 5.39 9.90
C SER A 55 -4.87 5.60 10.34
N LYS A 56 -5.19 6.78 10.89
CA LYS A 56 -6.54 7.14 11.34
C LYS A 56 -7.49 7.51 10.21
N ALA A 57 -6.96 7.90 9.05
CA ALA A 57 -7.77 8.26 7.89
C ALA A 57 -8.36 7.03 7.17
N TYR A 58 -7.74 5.85 7.31
CA TYR A 58 -8.26 4.60 6.75
C TYR A 58 -9.32 3.98 7.66
N SER A 59 -10.39 3.45 7.07
CA SER A 59 -11.38 2.67 7.82
C SER A 59 -10.76 1.39 8.41
N PRO A 60 -11.23 0.92 9.57
CA PRO A 60 -10.78 -0.34 10.15
C PRO A 60 -10.90 -1.50 9.14
N GLY A 61 -9.85 -2.31 9.03
CA GLY A 61 -9.83 -3.49 8.17
C GLY A 61 -9.43 -3.25 6.71
N VAL A 62 -9.13 -2.00 6.33
CA VAL A 62 -8.59 -1.68 5.00
C VAL A 62 -7.11 -2.10 4.92
N PRO A 63 -6.71 -3.11 4.11
CA PRO A 63 -5.41 -3.77 4.22
C PRO A 63 -4.21 -2.93 3.75
N ARG A 64 -3.59 -2.16 4.63
CA ARG A 64 -2.38 -1.39 4.30
C ARG A 64 -1.19 -2.31 4.06
N GLN A 65 -0.26 -1.88 3.20
CA GLN A 65 1.01 -2.59 3.07
C GLN A 65 1.68 -2.74 4.44
N GLN A 66 1.59 -1.69 5.26
CA GLN A 66 2.14 -1.61 6.61
C GLN A 66 1.57 -2.65 7.58
N THR A 67 0.31 -3.06 7.41
CA THR A 67 -0.30 -4.06 8.30
C THR A 67 0.10 -5.49 7.96
N GLY A 68 0.68 -5.72 6.77
CA GLY A 68 1.06 -7.05 6.30
C GLY A 68 -0.13 -7.97 5.96
N GLN A 69 -1.36 -7.53 6.21
CA GLN A 69 -2.58 -8.31 5.97
C GLN A 69 -2.76 -8.73 4.51
N TRP A 70 -2.13 -8.02 3.58
CA TRP A 70 -2.13 -8.37 2.17
C TRP A 70 -1.51 -9.76 1.90
N GLU A 71 -0.58 -10.22 2.74
CA GLU A 71 0.05 -11.53 2.60
C GLU A 71 -0.89 -12.68 2.96
N ASP A 72 -1.97 -12.41 3.69
CA ASP A 72 -2.79 -13.47 4.29
C ASP A 72 -3.54 -14.29 3.25
N CYS A 73 -3.93 -13.68 2.12
CA CYS A 73 -4.57 -14.41 1.01
C CYS A 73 -3.65 -15.52 0.44
N PHE A 74 -2.34 -15.31 0.42
CA PHE A 74 -1.34 -16.30 -0.03
C PHE A 74 -1.09 -17.41 1.01
N LYS A 75 -1.42 -17.17 2.28
CA LYS A 75 -1.27 -18.16 3.36
C LYS A 75 -2.45 -19.13 3.45
N THR A 76 -3.54 -18.86 2.72
CA THR A 76 -4.68 -19.78 2.62
C THR A 76 -4.30 -21.03 1.83
N THR A 77 -5.03 -22.14 2.04
CA THR A 77 -4.82 -23.38 1.27
C THR A 77 -4.95 -23.14 -0.24
N VAL A 78 -5.92 -22.33 -0.66
CA VAL A 78 -6.13 -21.98 -2.07
C VAL A 78 -4.98 -21.11 -2.58
N GLY A 79 -4.74 -19.96 -1.94
CA GLY A 79 -3.72 -19.01 -2.38
C GLY A 79 -2.31 -19.62 -2.44
N GLY A 80 -1.94 -20.42 -1.44
CA GLY A 80 -0.65 -21.12 -1.39
C GLY A 80 -0.51 -22.25 -2.43
N THR A 81 -1.63 -22.75 -2.96
CA THR A 81 -1.62 -23.69 -4.10
C THR A 81 -1.42 -22.97 -5.43
N LEU A 82 -1.99 -21.77 -5.57
CA LEU A 82 -1.94 -20.98 -6.82
C LEU A 82 -0.59 -20.29 -7.01
N PHE A 83 -0.03 -19.71 -5.95
CA PHE A 83 1.19 -18.93 -6.00
C PHE A 83 2.13 -19.25 -4.84
N SER A 84 3.43 -19.16 -5.11
CA SER A 84 4.48 -19.17 -4.10
C SER A 84 5.42 -17.99 -4.29
N MET A 85 6.03 -17.50 -3.21
CA MET A 85 6.97 -16.39 -3.28
C MET A 85 8.29 -16.87 -3.88
N VAL A 86 8.57 -16.43 -5.11
CA VAL A 86 9.82 -16.75 -5.81
C VAL A 86 10.92 -15.71 -5.55
N HIS A 87 10.53 -14.47 -5.27
CA HIS A 87 11.45 -13.37 -5.06
C HIS A 87 10.84 -12.30 -4.15
N LYS A 88 11.66 -11.73 -3.27
CA LYS A 88 11.32 -10.55 -2.46
C LYS A 88 12.46 -9.56 -2.57
N TRP A 89 12.13 -8.34 -2.97
CA TRP A 89 13.07 -7.24 -3.08
C TRP A 89 12.56 -6.03 -2.31
N GLN A 90 13.49 -5.31 -1.69
CA GLN A 90 13.27 -4.01 -1.07
C GLN A 90 14.43 -3.12 -1.48
N GLY A 91 14.11 -1.90 -1.89
CA GLY A 91 15.11 -0.91 -2.27
C GLY A 91 14.76 0.44 -1.71
N ASN A 92 15.80 1.22 -1.46
CA ASN A 92 15.66 2.58 -0.97
C ASN A 92 15.42 3.52 -2.14
N TYR A 93 14.30 4.22 -2.11
CA TYR A 93 14.02 5.32 -3.00
C TYR A 93 13.84 6.59 -2.17
N LYS A 94 14.77 7.54 -2.32
CA LYS A 94 14.76 8.80 -1.58
C LYS A 94 14.19 9.91 -2.45
N GLN A 95 13.09 10.50 -2.00
CA GLN A 95 12.62 11.79 -2.51
C GLN A 95 13.20 12.91 -1.64
N VAL A 96 13.66 13.99 -2.26
CA VAL A 96 14.24 15.15 -1.57
C VAL A 96 13.49 16.39 -2.02
N GLY A 97 13.03 17.19 -1.06
CA GLY A 97 12.33 18.44 -1.28
C GLY A 97 12.19 19.22 0.02
N ASP A 98 11.48 20.34 -0.06
CA ASP A 98 11.14 21.18 1.07
C ASP A 98 9.94 20.63 1.85
N GLU A 99 9.57 21.35 2.92
CA GLU A 99 8.40 21.03 3.74
C GLU A 99 7.11 20.98 2.92
N ASP A 100 6.92 21.91 1.99
CA ASP A 100 5.73 21.98 1.14
C ASP A 100 5.59 20.75 0.26
N MET A 101 6.69 20.17 -0.23
CA MET A 101 6.65 18.88 -0.93
C MET A 101 6.12 17.76 -0.02
N ILE A 102 6.55 17.71 1.25
CA ILE A 102 6.13 16.67 2.21
C ILE A 102 4.65 16.84 2.54
N VAL A 103 4.22 18.07 2.86
CA VAL A 103 2.82 18.41 3.11
C VAL A 103 1.98 18.03 1.90
N GLY A 104 2.35 18.48 0.70
CA GLY A 104 1.63 18.17 -0.54
C GLY A 104 1.48 16.67 -0.78
N ARG A 105 2.51 15.87 -0.47
CA ARG A 105 2.45 14.41 -0.59
C ARG A 105 1.43 13.80 0.36
N VAL A 106 1.43 14.18 1.64
CA VAL A 106 0.44 13.69 2.62
C VAL A 106 -0.98 14.09 2.18
N MET A 107 -1.16 15.36 1.80
CA MET A 107 -2.45 15.92 1.37
C MET A 107 -3.00 15.29 0.08
N SER A 108 -2.15 14.73 -0.76
CA SER A 108 -2.53 14.02 -1.99
C SER A 108 -3.02 12.58 -1.77
N THR A 109 -2.92 12.03 -0.55
CA THR A 109 -3.39 10.68 -0.24
C THR A 109 -4.91 10.62 -0.38
N SER A 110 -5.46 9.63 -1.09
CA SER A 110 -6.90 9.57 -1.44
C SER A 110 -7.83 9.73 -0.22
N VAL A 111 -7.54 9.03 0.87
CA VAL A 111 -8.32 9.11 2.12
C VAL A 111 -8.27 10.47 2.82
N ILE A 112 -7.29 11.32 2.47
CA ILE A 112 -7.19 12.71 2.91
C ILE A 112 -7.90 13.64 1.91
N VAL A 113 -7.75 13.37 0.60
CA VAL A 113 -8.42 14.12 -0.47
C VAL A 113 -9.94 14.06 -0.34
N GLU A 114 -10.51 12.97 0.17
CA GLU A 114 -11.96 12.79 0.35
C GLU A 114 -12.53 13.51 1.58
N LYS A 115 -11.67 14.06 2.46
CA LYS A 115 -12.09 14.72 3.71
C LYS A 115 -12.70 16.10 3.51
N SER A 116 -13.42 16.59 4.53
CA SER A 116 -13.95 17.95 4.56
C SER A 116 -12.81 19.00 4.53
N PRO A 117 -13.08 20.25 4.11
CA PRO A 117 -12.11 21.33 4.17
C PRO A 117 -11.52 21.55 5.58
N GLU A 118 -12.35 21.45 6.62
CA GLU A 118 -11.93 21.62 8.01
C GLU A 118 -10.99 20.50 8.46
N GLU A 119 -11.32 19.26 8.12
CA GLU A 119 -10.44 18.11 8.40
C GLU A 119 -9.11 18.21 7.65
N LYS A 120 -9.12 18.68 6.40
CA LYS A 120 -7.90 18.91 5.61
C LYS A 120 -7.01 19.98 6.24
N ALA A 121 -7.59 21.10 6.69
CA ALA A 121 -6.85 22.14 7.38
C ALA A 121 -6.22 21.62 8.69
N HIS A 122 -6.95 20.78 9.43
CA HIS A 122 -6.40 20.14 10.63
C HIS A 122 -5.25 19.17 10.32
N VAL A 123 -5.36 18.39 9.22
CA VAL A 123 -4.26 17.53 8.77
C VAL A 123 -3.03 18.36 8.40
N GLU A 124 -3.20 19.47 7.68
CA GLU A 124 -2.09 20.34 7.30
C GLU A 124 -1.37 20.92 8.53
N ASP A 125 -2.11 21.35 9.56
CA ASP A 125 -1.57 21.84 10.84
C ASP A 125 -0.77 20.78 11.61
N ILE A 126 -1.15 19.50 11.52
CA ILE A 126 -0.39 18.40 12.15
C ILE A 126 0.90 18.08 11.39
N VAL A 127 0.90 18.24 10.06
CA VAL A 127 2.02 17.83 9.21
C VAL A 127 3.13 18.89 9.16
N ARG A 128 2.81 20.16 9.40
CA ARG A 128 3.76 21.28 9.51
C ARG A 128 4.35 21.37 10.91
#